data_AF-A0A4V2F5N3-F1
#
_entry.id   AF-A0A4V2F5N3-F1
#
_cell.length_a   1.000
_cell.length_b   1.000
_cell.length_c   1.000
_cell.angle_alpha   90.00
_cell.angle_beta   90.00
_cell.angle_gamma   90.00
#
_symmetry.space_group_name_H-M   'P 1'
#
loop_
_entity.id
_entity.type
_entity.pdbx_description
1 polymer ?
#
loop_
_entity_poly.entity_id
_entity_poly.type
_entity_poly.pdbx_seq_one_letter_code
_entity_poly.pdbx_strand_id
1 'polypeptide(L)'
;MLQATDPNITNNFVLLSYSNSKMKPRLRDKIATITDSNQKLRTKLSFIIPGALLILGFIILILYAISTGAWMTVLSTIAMVMLSSFSVGALIGFIFGIPRTLQENKTEGIVSNSNLEQLSDWLTKIIVGVGLVESKEVFGMVSFLAEKLSQGFTNASVGYTIVATTLIFYFFGGFFISYLWSRILLERIFQENLDTEKRISALEENKDAQDELNELQLEYNKENAFSVIEKSLKEIKDPKRLASIFDKVIGIAYEKLDYSTINELANQYNTKINISARTWADIALANLNLYNTTGSPIYSEGVLIASDQANKILKDYGIPAMIKIYLALVEYKKGKEINDENKVRKAQEEINNIIHHILSEGTIMAYEAYNYMLRNDNTSFSEFNQMFRTEFKEQFEALKMKYLQHLPESS
;
A
#
# COMPACT_ATOMS: atom_id res chain seq x y z
N MET A 1 -25.02 -25.92 4.58
CA MET A 1 -23.99 -26.82 5.15
C MET A 1 -22.65 -26.11 5.04
N LEU A 2 -22.11 -25.69 6.19
CA LEU A 2 -20.77 -25.13 6.31
C LEU A 2 -19.75 -26.20 5.91
N GLN A 3 -18.90 -25.92 4.93
CA GLN A 3 -17.64 -26.65 4.76
C GLN A 3 -16.50 -25.73 5.15
N ALA A 4 -15.83 -26.16 6.22
CA ALA A 4 -14.71 -25.51 6.86
C ALA A 4 -13.54 -25.34 5.89
N THR A 5 -13.14 -24.09 5.66
CA THR A 5 -11.81 -23.74 5.19
C THR A 5 -10.81 -24.06 6.29
N ASP A 6 -9.78 -24.84 5.94
CA ASP A 6 -8.72 -25.30 6.83
C ASP A 6 -7.99 -24.11 7.51
N PRO A 7 -8.03 -23.98 8.84
CA PRO A 7 -7.40 -22.86 9.57
C PRO A 7 -5.86 -22.85 9.49
N ASN A 8 -5.23 -23.90 8.97
CA ASN A 8 -3.76 -23.92 8.79
C ASN A 8 -3.26 -23.13 7.58
N ILE A 9 -4.12 -22.82 6.61
CA ILE A 9 -3.73 -22.05 5.42
C ILE A 9 -3.72 -20.54 5.72
N THR A 10 -4.66 -20.06 6.53
CA THR A 10 -4.77 -18.65 6.93
C THR A 10 -3.67 -18.26 7.93
N ASN A 11 -3.27 -19.17 8.82
CA ASN A 11 -2.19 -18.92 9.79
C ASN A 11 -0.81 -18.83 9.16
N ASN A 12 -0.55 -19.51 8.04
CA ASN A 12 0.73 -19.40 7.33
C ASN A 12 0.94 -18.04 6.65
N PHE A 13 -0.13 -17.37 6.20
CA PHE A 13 -0.04 -16.04 5.59
C PHE A 13 0.21 -14.93 6.63
N VAL A 14 -0.35 -15.10 7.84
CA VAL A 14 -0.16 -14.17 8.97
C VAL A 14 1.21 -14.37 9.63
N LEU A 15 1.73 -15.59 9.70
CA LEU A 15 3.08 -15.84 10.25
C LEU A 15 4.20 -15.34 9.32
N LEU A 16 4.01 -15.39 8.00
CA LEU A 16 4.96 -14.83 7.02
C LEU A 16 4.98 -13.29 7.01
N SER A 17 3.84 -12.63 7.28
CA SER A 17 3.80 -11.16 7.38
C SER A 17 4.36 -10.65 8.70
N TYR A 18 4.14 -11.37 9.82
CA TYR A 18 4.67 -11.00 11.14
C TYR A 18 6.19 -11.21 11.24
N SER A 19 6.73 -12.30 10.66
CA SER A 19 8.18 -12.58 10.62
C SER A 19 8.96 -11.63 9.70
N ASN A 20 8.31 -11.03 8.69
CA ASN A 20 8.95 -10.09 7.77
C ASN A 20 9.29 -8.74 8.43
N SER A 21 8.63 -8.37 9.52
CA SER A 21 8.86 -7.10 10.23
C SER A 21 10.17 -7.06 11.03
N LYS A 22 10.74 -8.24 11.37
CA LYS A 22 11.99 -8.38 12.15
C LYS A 22 13.16 -8.98 11.37
N MET A 23 13.00 -9.26 10.08
CA MET A 23 14.04 -9.88 9.26
C MET A 23 15.07 -8.83 8.79
N LYS A 24 16.37 -9.13 8.94
CA LYS A 24 17.44 -8.29 8.37
C LYS A 24 17.20 -8.12 6.85
N PRO A 25 17.33 -6.92 6.27
CA PRO A 25 16.99 -6.64 4.86
C PRO A 25 17.58 -7.66 3.87
N ARG A 26 18.85 -8.03 4.07
CA ARG A 26 19.57 -9.02 3.25
C ARG A 26 18.95 -10.43 3.24
N LEU A 27 18.29 -10.86 4.32
CA LEU A 27 17.62 -12.17 4.39
C LEU A 27 16.28 -12.14 3.66
N ARG A 28 15.55 -11.02 3.76
CA ARG A 28 14.29 -10.80 3.05
C ARG A 28 14.50 -10.82 1.53
N ASP A 29 15.52 -10.10 1.06
CA ASP A 29 15.85 -10.04 -0.37
C ASP A 29 16.27 -11.41 -0.92
N LYS A 30 17.01 -12.19 -0.12
CA LYS A 30 17.46 -13.54 -0.49
C LYS A 30 16.31 -14.55 -0.54
N ILE A 31 15.33 -14.47 0.37
CA ILE A 31 14.13 -15.32 0.35
C ILE A 31 13.22 -14.93 -0.81
N ALA A 32 13.06 -13.64 -1.09
CA ALA A 32 12.29 -13.15 -2.24
C ALA A 32 12.89 -13.64 -3.57
N THR A 33 14.22 -13.59 -3.73
CA THR A 33 14.91 -14.11 -4.93
C THR A 33 14.83 -15.63 -5.06
N ILE A 34 14.87 -16.39 -3.97
CA ILE A 34 14.68 -17.85 -3.99
C ILE A 34 13.23 -18.20 -4.37
N THR A 35 12.25 -17.44 -3.88
CA THR A 35 10.83 -17.68 -4.16
C THR A 35 10.50 -17.40 -5.63
N ASP A 36 10.97 -16.27 -6.17
CA ASP A 36 10.78 -15.91 -7.58
C ASP A 36 11.52 -16.87 -8.54
N SER A 37 12.71 -17.33 -8.18
CA SER A 37 13.45 -18.32 -9.00
C SER A 37 12.77 -19.68 -9.03
N ASN A 38 12.21 -20.15 -7.90
CA ASN A 38 11.41 -21.37 -7.86
C ASN A 38 10.10 -21.25 -8.64
N GLN A 39 9.43 -20.09 -8.60
CA GLN A 39 8.20 -19.86 -9.38
C GLN A 39 8.48 -19.84 -10.89
N LYS A 40 9.58 -19.20 -11.32
CA LYS A 40 10.06 -19.21 -12.71
C LYS A 40 10.44 -20.62 -13.18
N LEU A 41 11.03 -21.43 -12.29
CA LEU A 41 11.38 -22.82 -12.61
C LEU A 41 10.13 -23.70 -12.76
N ARG A 42 9.15 -23.58 -11.85
CA ARG A 42 7.88 -24.34 -11.92
C ARG A 42 7.07 -24.01 -13.17
N THR A 43 7.00 -22.73 -13.55
CA THR A 43 6.33 -22.29 -14.78
C THR A 43 7.05 -22.78 -16.03
N LYS A 44 8.39 -22.84 -16.06
CA LYS A 44 9.11 -23.48 -17.18
C LYS A 44 8.84 -24.98 -17.26
N LEU A 45 8.90 -25.69 -16.13
CA LEU A 45 8.67 -27.14 -16.08
C LEU A 45 7.26 -27.53 -16.52
N SER A 46 6.24 -26.70 -16.25
CA SER A 46 4.85 -26.98 -16.69
C SER A 46 4.67 -26.99 -18.21
N PHE A 47 5.56 -26.36 -18.98
CA PHE A 47 5.52 -26.40 -20.46
C PHE A 47 6.48 -27.44 -21.05
N ILE A 48 7.63 -27.67 -20.41
CA ILE A 48 8.66 -28.58 -20.93
C ILE A 48 8.17 -30.03 -20.98
N ILE A 49 7.51 -30.51 -19.91
CA ILE A 49 7.06 -31.91 -19.82
C ILE A 49 6.03 -32.26 -20.91
N PRO A 50 4.90 -31.53 -21.05
CA PRO A 50 3.92 -31.84 -22.10
C PRO A 50 4.51 -31.62 -23.50
N GLY A 51 5.34 -30.59 -23.70
CA GLY A 51 6.04 -30.37 -24.97
C GLY A 51 6.95 -31.54 -25.36
N ALA A 52 7.73 -32.06 -24.41
CA ALA A 52 8.61 -33.20 -24.64
C ALA A 52 7.84 -34.48 -25.00
N LEU A 53 6.68 -34.72 -24.37
CA LEU A 53 5.81 -35.85 -24.70
C LEU A 53 5.24 -35.76 -26.12
N LEU A 54 4.83 -34.56 -26.57
CA LEU A 54 4.34 -34.36 -27.93
C LEU A 54 5.44 -34.54 -28.98
N ILE A 55 6.67 -34.09 -28.68
CA ILE A 55 7.84 -34.29 -29.53
C ILE A 55 8.18 -35.79 -29.61
N LEU A 56 8.17 -36.50 -28.47
CA LEU A 56 8.41 -37.94 -28.44
C LEU A 56 7.35 -38.69 -29.27
N GLY A 57 6.08 -38.33 -29.14
CA GLY A 57 5.00 -38.87 -29.99
C GLY A 57 5.28 -38.66 -31.49
N PHE A 58 5.78 -37.48 -31.87
CA PHE A 58 6.09 -37.18 -33.26
C PHE A 58 7.28 -38.00 -33.78
N ILE A 59 8.32 -38.17 -32.96
CA ILE A 59 9.49 -39.00 -33.29
C ILE A 59 9.06 -40.47 -33.51
N ILE A 60 8.21 -41.02 -32.64
CA ILE A 60 7.68 -42.38 -32.78
C ILE A 60 6.92 -42.54 -34.11
N LEU A 61 6.12 -41.54 -34.49
CA LEU A 61 5.36 -41.55 -35.74
C LEU A 61 6.25 -41.43 -36.99
N ILE A 62 7.35 -40.68 -36.92
CA ILE A 62 8.37 -40.62 -37.99
C ILE A 62 9.03 -42.00 -38.17
N LEU A 63 9.46 -42.63 -37.08
CA LEU A 63 10.07 -43.96 -37.12
C LEU A 63 9.12 -44.99 -37.73
N TYR A 64 7.84 -44.93 -37.36
CA TYR A 64 6.80 -45.74 -37.98
C TYR A 64 6.70 -45.47 -39.49
N ALA A 65 6.57 -44.21 -39.91
CA ALA A 65 6.44 -43.85 -41.32
C ALA A 65 7.59 -44.42 -42.17
N ILE A 66 8.84 -44.29 -41.69
CA ILE A 66 10.04 -44.84 -42.34
C ILE A 66 9.93 -46.37 -42.51
N SER A 67 9.36 -47.08 -41.53
CA SER A 67 9.24 -48.55 -41.57
C SER A 67 8.26 -49.08 -42.62
N THR A 68 7.33 -48.25 -43.13
CA THR A 68 6.23 -48.70 -44.01
C THR A 68 6.57 -48.79 -45.50
N GLY A 69 7.75 -48.31 -45.93
CA GLY A 69 8.13 -48.20 -47.35
C GLY A 69 7.44 -47.07 -48.12
N ALA A 70 6.20 -46.70 -47.75
CA ALA A 70 5.45 -45.55 -48.26
C ALA A 70 5.59 -44.31 -47.34
N TRP A 71 6.82 -44.00 -46.94
CA TRP A 71 7.10 -43.07 -45.84
C TRP A 71 6.58 -41.65 -46.08
N MET A 72 6.61 -41.15 -47.33
CA MET A 72 6.22 -39.79 -47.66
C MET A 72 4.71 -39.55 -47.52
N THR A 73 3.87 -40.51 -47.94
CA THR A 73 2.41 -40.42 -47.82
C THR A 73 1.95 -40.62 -46.39
N VAL A 74 2.56 -41.55 -45.66
CA VAL A 74 2.24 -41.80 -44.24
C VAL A 74 2.66 -40.60 -43.38
N LEU A 75 3.87 -40.08 -43.59
CA LEU A 75 4.38 -38.95 -42.81
C LEU A 75 3.58 -37.66 -43.06
N SER A 76 3.24 -37.34 -44.31
CA SER A 76 2.46 -36.13 -44.62
C SER A 76 1.05 -36.19 -44.04
N THR A 77 0.40 -37.34 -44.12
CA THR A 77 -0.93 -37.57 -43.54
C THR A 77 -0.89 -37.40 -42.02
N ILE A 78 0.06 -38.05 -41.34
CA ILE A 78 0.19 -37.94 -39.88
C ILE A 78 0.55 -36.52 -39.45
N ALA A 79 1.46 -35.85 -40.15
CA ALA A 79 1.87 -34.49 -39.81
C ALA A 79 0.72 -33.49 -39.94
N MET A 80 -0.11 -33.61 -40.98
CA MET A 80 -1.30 -32.76 -41.15
C MET A 80 -2.34 -33.03 -40.07
N VAL A 81 -2.63 -34.30 -39.78
CA VAL A 81 -3.56 -34.69 -38.70
C VAL A 81 -3.09 -34.15 -37.35
N MET A 82 -1.80 -34.28 -37.06
CA MET A 82 -1.16 -33.75 -35.86
C MET A 82 -1.36 -32.24 -35.76
N LEU A 83 -1.00 -31.49 -36.80
CA LEU A 83 -1.07 -30.02 -36.80
C LEU A 83 -2.52 -29.52 -36.67
N SER A 84 -3.45 -30.11 -37.43
CA SER A 84 -4.86 -29.75 -37.39
C SER A 84 -5.47 -30.02 -36.02
N SER A 85 -5.22 -31.22 -35.47
CA SER A 85 -5.76 -31.59 -34.16
C SER A 85 -5.19 -30.72 -33.04
N PHE A 86 -3.88 -30.50 -33.06
CA PHE A 86 -3.20 -29.60 -32.12
C PHE A 86 -3.74 -28.18 -32.19
N SER A 87 -3.96 -27.64 -33.39
CA SER A 87 -4.45 -26.27 -33.58
C SER A 87 -5.87 -26.10 -33.03
N VAL A 88 -6.77 -27.05 -33.30
CA VAL A 88 -8.13 -27.04 -32.76
C VAL A 88 -8.10 -27.16 -31.23
N GLY A 89 -7.33 -28.09 -30.70
CA GLY A 89 -7.12 -28.24 -29.26
C GLY A 89 -6.59 -26.96 -28.63
N ALA A 90 -5.57 -26.33 -29.24
CA ALA A 90 -4.96 -25.11 -28.75
C ALA A 90 -5.90 -23.90 -28.76
N LEU A 91 -6.77 -23.77 -29.77
CA LEU A 91 -7.79 -22.71 -29.79
C LEU A 91 -8.80 -22.89 -28.65
N ILE A 92 -9.28 -24.11 -28.42
CA ILE A 92 -10.20 -24.40 -27.32
C ILE A 92 -9.50 -24.20 -25.97
N GLY A 93 -8.27 -24.70 -25.83
CA GLY A 93 -7.46 -24.52 -24.63
C GLY A 93 -7.20 -23.05 -24.31
N PHE A 94 -6.91 -22.24 -25.34
CA PHE A 94 -6.74 -20.80 -25.20
C PHE A 94 -7.99 -20.15 -24.60
N ILE A 95 -9.17 -20.45 -25.18
CA ILE A 95 -10.46 -19.89 -24.73
C ILE A 95 -10.71 -20.26 -23.27
N PHE A 96 -10.61 -21.56 -22.93
CA PHE A 96 -10.82 -22.05 -21.56
C PHE A 96 -9.78 -21.51 -20.55
N GLY A 97 -8.58 -21.19 -21.03
CA GLY A 97 -7.48 -20.71 -20.21
C GLY A 97 -7.53 -19.21 -19.90
N ILE A 98 -8.43 -18.44 -20.53
CA ILE A 98 -8.58 -17.00 -20.24
C ILE A 98 -8.98 -16.81 -18.77
N PRO A 99 -8.22 -16.03 -17.97
CA PRO A 99 -8.52 -15.79 -16.56
C PRO A 99 -9.79 -14.95 -16.42
N ARG A 100 -10.66 -15.33 -15.45
CA ARG A 100 -11.98 -14.71 -15.19
C ARG A 100 -12.00 -13.82 -13.94
N THR A 101 -10.86 -13.65 -13.28
CA THR A 101 -10.72 -13.10 -11.92
C THR A 101 -10.72 -11.56 -11.86
N LEU A 102 -10.93 -10.87 -13.00
CA LEU A 102 -10.91 -9.41 -13.06
C LEU A 102 -12.32 -8.79 -13.05
N GLN A 103 -13.39 -9.59 -13.07
CA GLN A 103 -14.78 -9.09 -13.09
C GLN A 103 -15.31 -8.60 -11.73
N GLU A 104 -14.76 -9.04 -10.60
CA GLU A 104 -15.30 -8.67 -9.28
C GLU A 104 -14.81 -7.31 -8.74
N ASN A 105 -13.73 -6.74 -9.28
CA ASN A 105 -13.23 -5.41 -8.87
C ASN A 105 -13.81 -4.29 -9.75
N LYS A 106 -15.13 -4.21 -9.84
CA LYS A 106 -15.84 -3.19 -10.62
C LYS A 106 -15.77 -1.77 -10.02
N THR A 107 -15.06 -1.59 -8.90
CA THR A 107 -14.92 -0.32 -8.17
C THR A 107 -13.65 0.47 -8.52
N GLU A 108 -12.69 -0.12 -9.23
CA GLU A 108 -11.48 0.57 -9.69
C GLU A 108 -11.43 0.42 -11.21
N GLY A 109 -11.75 1.50 -11.93
CA GLY A 109 -11.97 1.52 -13.38
C GLY A 109 -10.74 1.18 -14.20
N ILE A 110 -10.40 -0.12 -14.30
CA ILE A 110 -9.28 -0.59 -15.09
C ILE A 110 -9.77 -1.50 -16.21
N VAL A 111 -9.39 -1.13 -17.43
CA VAL A 111 -9.77 -1.76 -18.68
C VAL A 111 -8.98 -3.07 -18.83
N SER A 112 -9.47 -4.14 -18.20
CA SER A 112 -9.24 -5.47 -18.77
C SER A 112 -9.97 -5.54 -20.11
N ASN A 113 -9.45 -6.30 -21.08
CA ASN A 113 -10.15 -6.56 -22.34
C ASN A 113 -11.37 -7.49 -22.08
N SER A 114 -12.37 -6.95 -21.37
CA SER A 114 -13.59 -7.63 -20.94
C SER A 114 -14.36 -8.24 -22.10
N ASN A 115 -14.21 -7.68 -23.31
CA ASN A 115 -14.79 -8.24 -24.53
C ASN A 115 -14.33 -9.68 -24.77
N LEU A 116 -13.04 -9.99 -24.62
CA LEU A 116 -12.53 -11.35 -24.87
C LEU A 116 -12.88 -12.32 -23.72
N GLU A 117 -12.90 -11.80 -22.49
CA GLU A 117 -13.27 -12.57 -21.31
C GLU A 117 -14.76 -12.95 -21.32
N GLN A 118 -15.63 -11.99 -21.62
CA GLN A 118 -17.07 -12.22 -21.81
C GLN A 118 -17.32 -13.14 -22.99
N LEU A 119 -16.61 -12.93 -24.11
CA LEU A 119 -16.68 -13.80 -25.28
C LEU A 119 -16.36 -15.25 -24.92
N SER A 120 -15.26 -15.43 -24.20
CA SER A 120 -14.81 -16.75 -23.74
C SER A 120 -15.80 -17.40 -22.77
N ASP A 121 -16.41 -16.65 -21.85
CA ASP A 121 -17.34 -17.23 -20.88
C ASP A 121 -18.60 -17.81 -21.55
N TRP A 122 -19.25 -17.04 -22.44
CA TRP A 122 -20.41 -17.56 -23.16
C TRP A 122 -20.02 -18.67 -24.13
N LEU A 123 -18.88 -18.55 -24.81
CA LEU A 123 -18.42 -19.55 -25.75
C LEU A 123 -18.07 -20.88 -25.05
N THR A 124 -17.42 -20.81 -23.89
CA THR A 124 -17.12 -21.99 -23.07
C THR A 124 -18.40 -22.69 -22.63
N LYS A 125 -19.44 -21.94 -22.22
CA LYS A 125 -20.74 -22.51 -21.86
C LYS A 125 -21.41 -23.23 -23.04
N ILE A 126 -21.37 -22.65 -24.23
CA ILE A 126 -21.89 -23.28 -25.46
C ILE A 126 -21.09 -24.55 -25.78
N ILE A 127 -19.76 -24.50 -25.77
CA ILE A 127 -18.90 -25.66 -26.07
C ILE A 127 -19.17 -26.81 -25.10
N VAL A 128 -19.26 -26.54 -23.79
CA VAL A 128 -19.57 -27.57 -22.79
C VAL A 128 -21.01 -28.09 -22.96
N GLY A 129 -21.98 -27.19 -23.20
CA GLY A 129 -23.39 -27.55 -23.37
C GLY A 129 -23.62 -28.44 -24.59
N VAL A 130 -23.16 -27.99 -25.77
CA VAL A 130 -23.27 -28.76 -27.02
C VAL A 130 -22.43 -30.03 -26.95
N GLY A 131 -21.21 -29.96 -26.41
CA GLY A 131 -20.33 -31.12 -26.28
C GLY A 131 -20.91 -32.23 -25.40
N LEU A 132 -21.69 -31.90 -24.38
CA LEU A 132 -22.35 -32.90 -23.53
C LEU A 132 -23.50 -33.60 -24.26
N VAL A 133 -24.31 -32.84 -24.99
CA VAL A 133 -25.48 -33.36 -25.74
C VAL A 133 -25.02 -34.18 -26.96
N GLU A 134 -24.05 -33.68 -27.73
CA GLU A 134 -23.60 -34.27 -29.00
C GLU A 134 -22.35 -35.13 -28.86
N SER A 135 -21.97 -35.54 -27.64
CA SER A 135 -20.74 -36.30 -27.38
C SER A 135 -20.60 -37.55 -28.27
N LYS A 136 -21.70 -38.28 -28.49
CA LYS A 136 -21.72 -39.47 -29.37
C LYS A 136 -21.42 -39.13 -30.84
N GLU A 137 -21.98 -38.04 -31.35
CA GLU A 137 -21.76 -37.61 -32.72
C GLU A 137 -20.30 -37.16 -32.92
N VAL A 138 -19.74 -36.46 -31.93
CA VAL A 138 -18.31 -36.06 -31.93
C VAL A 138 -17.39 -37.30 -32.01
N PHE A 139 -17.63 -38.34 -31.21
CA PHE A 139 -16.86 -39.59 -31.30
C PHE A 139 -17.05 -40.31 -32.63
N GLY A 140 -18.26 -40.24 -33.21
CA GLY A 140 -18.55 -40.73 -34.55
C GLY A 140 -17.74 -40.01 -35.63
N MET A 141 -17.67 -38.68 -35.58
CA MET A 141 -16.87 -37.87 -36.50
C MET A 141 -15.38 -38.19 -36.42
N VAL A 142 -14.83 -38.33 -35.20
CA VAL A 142 -13.42 -38.72 -35.01
C VAL A 142 -13.15 -40.10 -35.61
N SER A 143 -14.05 -41.06 -35.37
CA SER A 143 -13.94 -42.42 -35.93
C SER A 143 -14.01 -42.41 -37.45
N PHE A 144 -14.94 -41.64 -38.03
CA PHE A 144 -15.08 -41.48 -39.47
C PHE A 144 -13.83 -40.85 -40.11
N LEU A 145 -13.29 -39.79 -39.51
CA LEU A 145 -12.06 -39.15 -39.97
C LEU A 145 -10.88 -40.14 -39.92
N ALA A 146 -10.76 -40.90 -38.83
CA ALA A 146 -9.73 -41.94 -38.71
C ALA A 146 -9.87 -43.01 -39.79
N GLU A 147 -11.09 -43.46 -40.09
CA GLU A 147 -11.35 -44.43 -41.15
C GLU A 147 -10.96 -43.89 -42.53
N LYS A 148 -11.38 -42.68 -42.88
CA LYS A 148 -11.05 -42.07 -44.17
C LYS A 148 -9.56 -41.85 -44.35
N LEU A 149 -8.89 -41.33 -43.33
CA LEU A 149 -7.46 -41.03 -43.38
C LEU A 149 -6.58 -42.29 -43.29
N SER A 150 -7.11 -43.39 -42.72
CA SER A 150 -6.42 -44.68 -42.68
C SER A 150 -6.17 -45.29 -44.07
N GLN A 151 -6.92 -44.87 -45.09
CA GLN A 151 -6.77 -45.36 -46.46
C GLN A 151 -5.42 -44.97 -47.08
N GLY A 152 -4.73 -43.96 -46.53
CA GLY A 152 -3.38 -43.58 -46.93
C GLY A 152 -2.27 -44.51 -46.37
N PHE A 153 -2.63 -45.52 -45.58
CA PHE A 153 -1.70 -46.45 -44.94
C PHE A 153 -1.70 -47.80 -45.66
N THR A 154 -0.56 -48.51 -45.57
CA THR A 154 -0.40 -49.86 -46.14
C THR A 154 -1.31 -50.91 -45.49
N ASN A 155 -1.64 -50.73 -44.21
CA ASN A 155 -2.64 -51.51 -43.49
C ASN A 155 -3.67 -50.57 -42.86
N ALA A 156 -4.90 -50.59 -43.37
CA ALA A 156 -5.98 -49.70 -42.93
C ALA A 156 -6.34 -49.88 -41.44
N SER A 157 -6.26 -51.10 -40.88
CA SER A 157 -6.54 -51.33 -39.46
C SER A 157 -5.50 -50.68 -38.55
N VAL A 158 -4.22 -50.73 -38.96
CA VAL A 158 -3.12 -50.08 -38.24
C VAL A 158 -3.19 -48.56 -38.42
N GLY A 159 -3.47 -48.10 -39.65
CA GLY A 159 -3.66 -46.69 -39.99
C GLY A 159 -4.79 -46.05 -39.20
N TYR A 160 -5.93 -46.73 -39.05
CA TYR A 160 -7.06 -46.26 -38.25
C TYR A 160 -6.63 -46.00 -36.80
N THR A 161 -5.95 -46.97 -36.19
CA THR A 161 -5.50 -46.88 -34.80
C THR A 161 -4.52 -45.72 -34.62
N ILE A 162 -3.58 -45.54 -35.55
CA ILE A 162 -2.60 -44.45 -35.52
C ILE A 162 -3.28 -43.10 -35.67
N VAL A 163 -4.16 -42.92 -36.66
CA VAL A 163 -4.85 -41.65 -36.89
C VAL A 163 -5.77 -41.30 -35.74
N ALA A 164 -6.58 -42.24 -35.24
CA ALA A 164 -7.48 -42.01 -34.11
C ALA A 164 -6.71 -41.60 -32.85
N THR A 165 -5.62 -42.31 -32.54
CA THR A 165 -4.77 -41.99 -31.38
C THR A 165 -4.07 -40.64 -31.56
N THR A 166 -3.59 -40.33 -32.76
CA THR A 166 -2.96 -39.04 -33.08
C THR A 166 -3.94 -37.88 -32.93
N LEU A 167 -5.16 -38.02 -33.44
CA LEU A 167 -6.22 -37.03 -33.29
C LEU A 167 -6.45 -36.72 -31.81
N ILE A 168 -6.69 -37.75 -30.99
CA ILE A 168 -6.97 -37.57 -29.56
C ILE A 168 -5.77 -36.98 -28.83
N PHE A 169 -4.58 -37.56 -29.02
CA PHE A 169 -3.38 -37.18 -28.29
C PHE A 169 -2.97 -35.72 -28.57
N TYR A 170 -2.94 -35.30 -29.83
CA TYR A 170 -2.56 -33.94 -30.18
C TYR A 170 -3.66 -32.92 -29.93
N PHE A 171 -4.94 -33.30 -29.97
CA PHE A 171 -6.05 -32.44 -29.52
C PHE A 171 -5.86 -32.05 -28.05
N PHE A 172 -5.74 -33.05 -27.16
CA PHE A 172 -5.53 -32.79 -25.74
C PHE A 172 -4.19 -32.12 -25.48
N GLY A 173 -3.14 -32.47 -26.23
CA GLY A 173 -1.84 -31.80 -26.17
C GLY A 173 -1.91 -30.30 -26.45
N GLY A 174 -2.57 -29.92 -27.54
CA GLY A 174 -2.81 -28.51 -27.89
C GLY A 174 -3.66 -27.81 -26.83
N PHE A 175 -4.73 -28.47 -26.39
CA PHE A 175 -5.60 -27.97 -25.33
C PHE A 175 -4.82 -27.65 -24.06
N PHE A 176 -4.08 -28.61 -23.50
CA PHE A 176 -3.37 -28.42 -22.24
C PHE A 176 -2.26 -27.36 -22.34
N ILE A 177 -1.47 -27.37 -23.42
CA ILE A 177 -0.38 -26.39 -23.59
C ILE A 177 -0.96 -24.97 -23.66
N SER A 178 -1.97 -24.77 -24.51
CA SER A 178 -2.58 -23.45 -24.69
C SER A 178 -3.35 -23.00 -23.45
N TYR A 179 -4.06 -23.92 -22.78
CA TYR A 179 -4.74 -23.67 -21.50
C TYR A 179 -3.77 -23.22 -20.42
N LEU A 180 -2.67 -23.95 -20.21
CA LEU A 180 -1.66 -23.59 -19.22
C LEU A 180 -0.97 -22.28 -19.59
N TRP A 181 -0.72 -22.05 -20.88
CA TRP A 181 -0.10 -20.83 -21.36
C TRP A 181 -0.97 -19.61 -21.07
N SER A 182 -2.24 -19.65 -21.49
CA SER A 182 -3.20 -18.58 -21.19
C SER A 182 -3.38 -18.41 -19.69
N ARG A 183 -3.55 -19.50 -18.93
CA ARG A 183 -3.83 -19.39 -17.50
C ARG A 183 -2.67 -18.79 -16.71
N ILE A 184 -1.43 -19.13 -17.04
CA ILE A 184 -0.25 -18.70 -16.28
C ILE A 184 0.29 -17.35 -16.78
N LEU A 185 0.46 -17.19 -18.09
CA LEU A 185 1.13 -16.02 -18.66
C LEU A 185 0.20 -14.82 -18.73
N LEU A 186 -1.04 -15.02 -19.19
CA LEU A 186 -1.99 -13.91 -19.37
C LEU A 186 -2.42 -13.33 -18.01
N GLU A 187 -2.64 -14.18 -17.01
CA GLU A 187 -2.93 -13.75 -15.63
C GLU A 187 -1.79 -12.89 -15.05
N ARG A 188 -0.54 -13.32 -15.26
CA ARG A 188 0.64 -12.56 -14.83
C ARG A 188 0.75 -11.21 -15.53
N ILE A 189 0.58 -11.16 -16.85
CA ILE A 189 0.66 -9.91 -17.63
C ILE A 189 -0.40 -8.91 -17.15
N PHE A 190 -1.63 -9.37 -16.89
CA PHE A 190 -2.68 -8.49 -16.37
C PHE A 190 -2.36 -7.97 -14.98
N GLN A 191 -1.87 -8.81 -14.07
CA GLN A 191 -1.47 -8.39 -12.72
C GLN A 191 -0.31 -7.38 -12.75
N GLU A 192 0.71 -7.63 -13.57
CA GLU A 192 1.86 -6.71 -13.71
C GLU A 192 1.43 -5.33 -14.24
N ASN A 193 0.50 -5.27 -15.19
CA ASN A 193 -0.03 -4.01 -15.71
C ASN A 193 -0.85 -3.26 -14.64
N LEU A 194 -1.70 -3.96 -13.88
CA LEU A 194 -2.49 -3.37 -12.79
C LEU A 194 -1.61 -2.77 -11.70
N ASP A 195 -0.60 -3.50 -11.26
CA ASP A 195 0.36 -3.01 -10.26
C ASP A 195 1.16 -1.82 -10.78
N THR A 196 1.49 -1.81 -12.07
CA THR A 196 2.22 -0.71 -12.70
C THR A 196 1.38 0.56 -12.74
N GLU A 197 0.12 0.49 -13.16
CA GLU A 197 -0.80 1.64 -13.16
C GLU A 197 -1.00 2.20 -11.75
N LYS A 198 -1.24 1.35 -10.75
CA LYS A 198 -1.36 1.78 -9.35
C LYS A 198 -0.12 2.51 -8.85
N ARG A 199 1.08 2.03 -9.23
CA ARG A 199 2.35 2.67 -8.88
C ARG A 199 2.52 4.02 -9.59
N ILE A 200 2.12 4.13 -10.85
CA ILE A 200 2.18 5.39 -11.60
C ILE A 200 1.26 6.43 -10.97
N SER A 201 -0.01 6.10 -10.72
CA SER A 201 -0.95 7.05 -10.09
C SER A 201 -0.48 7.50 -8.72
N ALA A 202 0.07 6.60 -7.90
CA ALA A 202 0.63 6.96 -6.60
C ALA A 202 1.88 7.86 -6.71
N LEU A 203 2.68 7.72 -7.77
CA LEU A 203 3.85 8.58 -8.03
C LEU A 203 3.44 9.96 -8.53
N GLU A 204 2.46 10.03 -9.44
CA GLU A 204 1.90 11.29 -9.94
C GLU A 204 1.29 12.11 -8.80
N GLU A 205 0.44 11.49 -7.98
CA GLU A 205 -0.14 12.14 -6.80
C GLU A 205 0.96 12.64 -5.84
N ASN A 206 2.08 11.92 -5.68
CA ASN A 206 3.21 12.34 -4.83
C ASN A 206 3.98 13.52 -5.39
N LYS A 207 4.11 13.58 -6.72
CA LYS A 207 4.78 14.67 -7.38
C LYS A 207 3.96 15.95 -7.27
N ASP A 208 2.66 15.88 -7.57
CA ASP A 208 1.78 17.05 -7.57
C ASP A 208 1.69 17.71 -6.18
N ALA A 209 1.47 16.91 -5.14
CA ALA A 209 1.42 17.43 -3.77
C ALA A 209 2.76 18.02 -3.31
N GLN A 210 3.89 17.48 -3.78
CA GLN A 210 5.21 18.00 -3.44
C GLN A 210 5.54 19.28 -4.23
N ASP A 211 5.13 19.38 -5.49
CA ASP A 211 5.28 20.57 -6.32
C ASP A 211 4.47 21.74 -5.74
N GLU A 212 3.23 21.49 -5.30
CA GLU A 212 2.41 22.49 -4.59
C GLU A 212 3.04 22.99 -3.30
N LEU A 213 3.62 22.09 -2.50
CA LEU A 213 4.32 22.46 -1.27
C LEU A 213 5.58 23.29 -1.55
N ASN A 214 6.32 22.95 -2.61
CA ASN A 214 7.50 23.71 -3.02
C ASN A 214 7.10 25.11 -3.52
N GLU A 215 6.03 25.22 -4.30
CA GLU A 215 5.49 26.50 -4.76
C GLU A 215 5.03 27.37 -3.60
N LEU A 216 4.30 26.80 -2.63
CA LEU A 216 3.90 27.50 -1.41
C LEU A 216 5.10 27.98 -0.59
N GLN A 217 6.19 27.22 -0.54
CA GLN A 217 7.39 27.63 0.20
C GLN A 217 8.10 28.83 -0.46
N LEU A 218 8.12 28.87 -1.79
CA LEU A 218 8.70 29.95 -2.59
C LEU A 218 7.84 31.22 -2.53
N GLU A 219 6.54 31.09 -2.79
CA GLU A 219 5.58 32.19 -2.88
C GLU A 219 4.45 32.03 -1.85
N TYR A 220 4.84 32.15 -0.59
CA TYR A 220 3.93 32.00 0.53
C TYR A 220 2.91 33.15 0.59
N ASN A 221 1.63 32.79 0.61
CA ASN A 221 0.54 33.63 1.08
C ASN A 221 -0.56 32.74 1.69
N LYS A 222 -1.49 33.39 2.39
CA LYS A 222 -2.58 32.72 3.09
C LYS A 222 -3.47 31.94 2.11
N GLU A 223 -3.89 32.56 1.02
CA GLU A 223 -4.78 31.95 0.02
C GLU A 223 -4.20 30.65 -0.55
N ASN A 224 -2.90 30.65 -0.87
CA ASN A 224 -2.16 29.50 -1.35
C ASN A 224 -2.09 28.39 -0.30
N ALA A 225 -1.84 28.74 0.98
CA ALA A 225 -1.81 27.76 2.06
C ALA A 225 -3.17 27.03 2.21
N PHE A 226 -4.29 27.77 2.12
CA PHE A 226 -5.62 27.16 2.10
C PHE A 226 -5.85 26.32 0.85
N SER A 227 -5.46 26.83 -0.33
CA SER A 227 -5.62 26.14 -1.61
C SER A 227 -4.96 24.76 -1.64
N VAL A 228 -3.71 24.65 -1.16
CA VAL A 228 -2.97 23.37 -1.09
C VAL A 228 -3.72 22.35 -0.22
N ILE A 229 -4.27 22.77 0.92
CA ILE A 229 -5.04 21.88 1.79
C ILE A 229 -6.37 21.46 1.14
N GLU A 230 -7.09 22.40 0.51
CA GLU A 230 -8.36 22.11 -0.15
C GLU A 230 -8.20 21.17 -1.34
N LYS A 231 -7.14 21.35 -2.13
CA LYS A 231 -6.81 20.45 -3.24
C LYS A 231 -6.42 19.08 -2.74
N SER A 232 -5.54 19.02 -1.74
CA SER A 232 -5.13 17.78 -1.08
C SER A 232 -6.33 16.99 -0.55
N LEU A 233 -7.30 17.65 0.10
CA LEU A 233 -8.52 17.01 0.61
C LEU A 233 -9.41 16.39 -0.48
N LYS A 234 -9.35 16.89 -1.72
CA LYS A 234 -10.12 16.37 -2.85
C LYS A 234 -9.42 15.17 -3.50
N GLU A 235 -8.10 15.21 -3.56
CA GLU A 235 -7.30 14.26 -4.36
C GLU A 235 -6.77 13.09 -3.52
N ILE A 236 -6.43 13.33 -2.25
CA ILE A 236 -5.70 12.38 -1.41
C ILE A 236 -6.67 11.65 -0.48
N LYS A 237 -6.76 10.33 -0.64
CA LYS A 237 -7.63 9.48 0.19
C LYS A 237 -6.97 8.99 1.48
N ASP A 238 -5.64 8.94 1.53
CA ASP A 238 -4.92 8.45 2.72
C ASP A 238 -4.90 9.52 3.83
N PRO A 239 -5.56 9.27 4.99
CA PRO A 239 -5.61 10.25 6.08
C PRO A 239 -4.25 10.56 6.69
N LYS A 240 -3.29 9.63 6.69
CA LYS A 240 -1.94 9.89 7.20
C LYS A 240 -1.18 10.84 6.31
N ARG A 241 -1.37 10.70 4.99
CA ARG A 241 -0.75 11.55 3.99
C ARG A 241 -1.33 12.97 4.02
N LEU A 242 -2.66 13.08 4.16
CA LEU A 242 -3.32 14.37 4.40
C LEU A 242 -2.78 15.08 5.64
N ALA A 243 -2.63 14.36 6.76
CA ALA A 243 -2.02 14.89 7.97
C ALA A 243 -0.58 15.36 7.71
N SER A 244 0.22 14.59 6.97
CA SER A 244 1.59 14.99 6.62
C SER A 244 1.67 16.25 5.76
N ILE A 245 0.73 16.47 4.83
CA ILE A 245 0.70 17.69 4.03
C ILE A 245 0.28 18.87 4.90
N PHE A 246 -0.73 18.69 5.74
CA PHE A 246 -1.15 19.70 6.70
C PHE A 246 0.02 20.10 7.62
N ASP A 247 0.75 19.13 8.17
CA ASP A 247 1.94 19.36 9.00
C ASP A 247 2.99 20.22 8.27
N LYS A 248 3.23 19.96 6.97
CA LYS A 248 4.17 20.76 6.15
C LYS A 248 3.65 22.17 5.89
N VAL A 249 2.37 22.34 5.59
CA VAL A 249 1.76 23.68 5.39
C VAL A 249 1.85 24.50 6.68
N ILE A 250 1.54 23.90 7.84
CA ILE A 250 1.73 24.57 9.14
C ILE A 250 3.20 24.93 9.36
N GLY A 251 4.14 24.03 9.05
CA GLY A 251 5.57 24.31 9.13
C GLY A 251 6.01 25.50 8.27
N ILE A 252 5.56 25.56 7.00
CA ILE A 252 5.86 26.68 6.09
C ILE A 252 5.28 27.99 6.64
N ALA A 253 4.01 27.99 7.07
CA ALA A 253 3.39 29.18 7.66
C ALA A 253 4.14 29.65 8.93
N TYR A 254 4.64 28.71 9.72
CA TYR A 254 5.43 28.99 10.91
C TYR A 254 6.77 29.64 10.57
N GLU A 255 7.50 29.12 9.56
CA GLU A 255 8.75 29.73 9.05
C GLU A 255 8.55 31.16 8.56
N LYS A 256 7.36 31.47 8.03
CA LYS A 256 6.98 32.81 7.57
C LYS A 256 6.39 33.69 8.67
N LEU A 257 6.35 33.20 9.91
CA LEU A 257 5.81 33.88 11.10
C LEU A 257 4.32 34.26 10.99
N ASP A 258 3.57 33.58 10.11
CA ASP A 258 2.15 33.84 9.90
C ASP A 258 1.29 32.96 10.81
N TYR A 259 1.35 33.28 12.10
CA TYR A 259 0.64 32.55 13.14
C TYR A 259 -0.88 32.67 13.00
N SER A 260 -1.39 33.78 12.43
CA SER A 260 -2.83 33.96 12.20
C SER A 260 -3.36 32.89 11.25
N THR A 261 -2.67 32.67 10.13
CA THR A 261 -3.04 31.64 9.15
C THR A 261 -2.98 30.23 9.76
N ILE A 262 -1.98 29.93 10.60
CA ILE A 262 -1.92 28.65 11.34
C ILE A 262 -3.18 28.42 12.17
N ASN A 263 -3.60 29.43 12.94
CA ASN A 263 -4.78 29.33 13.80
C ASN A 263 -6.06 29.17 12.97
N GLU A 264 -6.20 29.90 11.85
CA GLU A 264 -7.35 29.77 10.97
C GLU A 264 -7.41 28.40 10.27
N LEU A 265 -6.29 27.88 9.78
CA LEU A 265 -6.18 26.53 9.21
C LEU A 265 -6.58 25.47 10.23
N ALA A 266 -6.06 25.55 11.46
CA ALA A 266 -6.42 24.62 12.53
C ALA A 266 -7.94 24.64 12.82
N ASN A 267 -8.54 25.83 12.92
CA ASN A 267 -9.97 25.97 13.19
C ASN A 267 -10.85 25.42 12.06
N GLN A 268 -10.44 25.62 10.80
CA GLN A 268 -11.21 25.17 9.64
C GLN A 268 -11.10 23.65 9.39
N TYR A 269 -9.95 23.05 9.69
CA TYR A 269 -9.63 21.69 9.26
C TYR A 269 -9.51 20.65 10.38
N ASN A 270 -9.58 21.03 11.66
CA ASN A 270 -9.45 20.10 12.81
C ASN A 270 -10.45 18.92 12.82
N THR A 271 -11.61 19.05 12.16
CA THR A 271 -12.62 17.97 12.04
C THR A 271 -12.46 17.15 10.76
N LYS A 272 -11.69 17.65 9.79
CA LYS A 272 -11.50 17.04 8.47
C LYS A 272 -10.17 16.31 8.34
N ILE A 273 -9.15 16.74 9.09
CA ILE A 273 -7.79 16.23 9.04
C ILE A 273 -7.42 15.70 10.43
N ASN A 274 -6.81 14.50 10.46
CA ASN A 274 -6.27 13.94 11.70
C ASN A 274 -4.92 14.59 12.03
N ILE A 275 -4.96 15.80 12.57
CA ILE A 275 -3.79 16.62 12.90
C ILE A 275 -2.90 15.87 13.91
N SER A 276 -1.59 15.82 13.66
CA SER A 276 -0.65 15.09 14.52
C SER A 276 -0.45 15.79 15.87
N ALA A 277 -0.05 15.05 16.90
CA ALA A 277 0.24 15.63 18.22
C ALA A 277 1.29 16.75 18.14
N ARG A 278 2.31 16.57 17.29
CA ARG A 278 3.34 17.56 17.04
C ARG A 278 2.77 18.85 16.44
N THR A 279 1.93 18.73 15.41
CA THR A 279 1.32 19.90 14.78
C THR A 279 0.35 20.62 15.70
N TRP A 280 -0.35 19.91 16.58
CA TRP A 280 -1.12 20.55 17.65
C TRP A 280 -0.22 21.35 18.62
N ALA A 281 0.98 20.88 18.93
CA ALA A 281 1.94 21.67 19.71
C ALA A 281 2.44 22.91 18.94
N ASP A 282 2.68 22.79 17.63
CA ASP A 282 3.05 23.94 16.78
C ASP A 282 1.91 24.97 16.71
N ILE A 283 0.65 24.52 16.64
CA ILE A 283 -0.56 25.38 16.71
C ILE A 283 -0.67 26.05 18.09
N ALA A 284 -0.40 25.33 19.18
CA ALA A 284 -0.39 25.89 20.53
C ALA A 284 0.67 27.00 20.65
N LEU A 285 1.86 26.78 20.08
CA LEU A 285 2.94 27.75 20.07
C LEU A 285 2.62 28.98 19.20
N ALA A 286 2.00 28.78 18.04
CA ALA A 286 1.52 29.88 17.20
C ALA A 286 0.49 30.76 17.94
N ASN A 287 -0.46 30.13 18.64
CA ASN A 287 -1.39 30.83 19.52
C ASN A 287 -0.70 31.58 20.65
N LEU A 288 0.35 31.01 21.26
CA LEU A 288 1.12 31.70 22.29
C LEU A 288 1.81 32.97 21.74
N ASN A 289 2.37 32.91 20.53
CA ASN A 289 2.97 34.08 19.87
C ASN A 289 1.91 35.16 19.56
N LEU A 290 0.73 34.77 19.07
CA LEU A 290 -0.39 35.71 18.86
C LEU A 290 -0.87 36.32 20.18
N TYR A 291 -0.93 35.53 21.25
CA TYR A 291 -1.31 36.04 22.57
C TYR A 291 -0.28 37.02 23.14
N ASN A 292 1.01 36.73 22.96
CA ASN A 292 2.08 37.59 23.44
C ASN A 292 2.09 38.95 22.73
N THR A 293 1.74 38.97 21.44
CA THR A 293 1.70 40.20 20.62
C THR A 293 0.39 40.99 20.76
N THR A 294 -0.76 40.32 20.76
CA THR A 294 -2.07 40.99 20.75
C THR A 294 -2.71 41.16 22.13
N GLY A 295 -2.33 40.32 23.10
CA GLY A 295 -2.99 40.23 24.40
C GLY A 295 -4.42 39.70 24.37
N SER A 296 -4.91 39.21 23.22
CA SER A 296 -6.30 38.76 23.08
C SER A 296 -6.54 37.40 23.76
N PRO A 297 -7.52 37.27 24.68
CA PRO A 297 -7.80 36.03 25.41
C PRO A 297 -8.12 34.82 24.54
N ILE A 298 -8.62 35.04 23.31
CA ILE A 298 -8.92 33.95 22.37
C ILE A 298 -7.69 33.10 22.05
N TYR A 299 -6.50 33.72 22.02
CA TYR A 299 -5.27 33.04 21.71
C TYR A 299 -4.71 32.30 22.92
N SER A 300 -4.85 32.82 24.15
CA SER A 300 -4.46 32.07 25.34
C SER A 300 -5.37 30.84 25.55
N GLU A 301 -6.66 30.94 25.25
CA GLU A 301 -7.56 29.79 25.19
C GLU A 301 -7.14 28.80 24.09
N GLY A 302 -6.76 29.30 22.91
CA GLY A 302 -6.24 28.51 21.81
C GLY A 302 -4.98 27.69 22.17
N VAL A 303 -4.07 28.26 22.98
CA VAL A 303 -2.91 27.54 23.52
C VAL A 303 -3.35 26.31 24.32
N LEU A 304 -4.32 26.48 25.22
CA LEU A 304 -4.81 25.42 26.09
C LEU A 304 -5.49 24.31 25.28
N ILE A 305 -6.41 24.69 24.38
CA ILE A 305 -7.14 23.75 23.52
C ILE A 305 -6.16 22.92 22.68
N ALA A 306 -5.23 23.58 21.98
CA ALA A 306 -4.27 22.90 21.12
C ALA A 306 -3.32 22.00 21.93
N SER A 307 -2.88 22.45 23.11
CA SER A 307 -2.05 21.64 24.00
C SER A 307 -2.76 20.39 24.50
N ASP A 308 -4.04 20.51 24.83
CA ASP A 308 -4.84 19.38 25.31
C ASP A 308 -5.18 18.40 24.18
N GLN A 309 -5.38 18.87 22.94
CA GLN A 309 -5.49 17.98 21.78
C GLN A 309 -4.19 17.20 21.53
N ALA A 310 -3.03 17.86 21.64
CA ALA A 310 -1.73 17.19 21.51
C ALA A 310 -1.58 16.08 22.56
N ASN A 311 -1.88 16.36 23.83
CA ASN A 311 -1.78 15.39 24.92
C ASN A 311 -2.86 14.30 24.86
N LYS A 312 -4.02 14.57 24.25
CA LYS A 312 -5.04 13.55 23.98
C LYS A 312 -4.55 12.50 22.99
N ILE A 313 -3.74 12.91 22.01
CA ILE A 313 -3.15 12.02 21.01
C ILE A 313 -1.92 11.31 21.58
N LEU A 314 -1.05 12.04 22.29
CA LEU A 314 0.18 11.52 22.89
C LEU A 314 0.22 11.90 24.38
N LYS A 315 -0.18 10.97 25.25
CA LYS A 315 -0.37 11.24 26.69
C LYS A 315 0.87 11.80 27.39
N ASP A 316 2.04 11.25 27.10
CA ASP A 316 3.30 11.61 27.77
C ASP A 316 4.06 12.72 27.04
N TYR A 317 3.39 13.51 26.20
CA TYR A 317 4.02 14.56 25.39
C TYR A 317 4.35 15.80 26.23
N GLY A 318 5.65 16.09 26.38
CA GLY A 318 6.13 17.16 27.28
C GLY A 318 6.12 18.56 26.67
N ILE A 319 6.18 18.67 25.33
CA ILE A 319 6.25 19.97 24.66
C ILE A 319 5.02 20.84 24.96
N PRO A 320 3.77 20.35 24.84
CA PRO A 320 2.58 21.14 25.21
C PRO A 320 2.56 21.57 26.67
N ALA A 321 3.09 20.74 27.58
CA ALA A 321 3.18 21.12 28.99
C ALA A 321 4.13 22.31 29.19
N MET A 322 5.27 22.34 28.48
CA MET A 322 6.19 23.47 28.52
C MET A 322 5.59 24.73 27.87
N ILE A 323 4.83 24.59 26.78
CA ILE A 323 4.10 25.71 26.16
C ILE A 323 3.08 26.32 27.15
N LYS A 324 2.37 25.48 27.91
CA LYS A 324 1.46 25.94 28.98
C LYS A 324 2.22 26.68 30.10
N ILE A 325 3.43 26.23 30.47
CA ILE A 325 4.29 26.98 31.40
C ILE A 325 4.64 28.35 30.83
N TYR A 326 5.02 28.44 29.54
CA TYR A 326 5.29 29.73 28.92
C TYR A 326 4.09 30.66 28.90
N LEU A 327 2.89 30.15 28.64
CA LEU A 327 1.67 30.93 28.74
C LEU A 327 1.50 31.53 30.15
N ALA A 328 1.65 30.71 31.19
CA ALA A 328 1.52 31.17 32.56
C ALA A 328 2.62 32.18 32.95
N LEU A 329 3.85 32.03 32.43
CA LEU A 329 4.93 33.00 32.62
C LEU A 329 4.62 34.35 31.93
N VAL A 330 4.02 34.33 30.75
CA VAL A 330 3.53 35.56 30.07
C VAL A 330 2.46 36.24 30.93
N GLU A 331 1.51 35.50 31.49
CA GLU A 331 0.47 36.06 32.38
C GLU A 331 1.05 36.62 33.67
N TYR A 332 2.02 35.91 34.27
CA TYR A 332 2.74 36.34 35.46
C TYR A 332 3.47 37.67 35.23
N LYS A 333 4.21 37.77 34.11
CA LYS A 333 4.91 39.00 33.71
C LYS A 333 3.92 40.16 33.54
N LYS A 334 2.86 39.96 32.77
CA LYS A 334 1.80 40.98 32.56
C LYS A 334 1.17 41.41 33.88
N GLY A 335 0.92 40.46 34.79
CA GLY A 335 0.39 40.75 36.14
C GLY A 335 1.32 41.62 36.97
N LYS A 336 2.63 41.34 36.96
CA LYS A 336 3.64 42.18 37.62
C LYS A 336 3.69 43.59 37.02
N GLU A 337 3.67 43.72 35.70
CA GLU A 337 3.75 45.01 35.00
C GLU A 337 2.59 45.95 35.37
N ILE A 338 1.39 45.41 35.57
CA ILE A 338 0.20 46.18 35.94
C ILE A 338 -0.10 46.18 37.44
N ASN A 339 0.77 45.58 38.27
CA ASN A 339 0.57 45.36 39.71
C ASN A 339 -0.76 44.67 40.08
N ASP A 340 -1.18 43.67 39.30
CA ASP A 340 -2.36 42.85 39.59
C ASP A 340 -1.96 41.57 40.35
N GLU A 341 -2.07 41.62 41.68
CA GLU A 341 -1.73 40.50 42.57
C GLU A 341 -2.56 39.24 42.30
N ASN A 342 -3.82 39.38 41.90
CA ASN A 342 -4.68 38.23 41.62
C ASN A 342 -4.21 37.50 40.37
N LYS A 343 -3.82 38.25 39.34
CA LYS A 343 -3.28 37.71 38.09
C LYS A 343 -1.94 37.01 38.32
N VAL A 344 -1.05 37.62 39.12
CA VAL A 344 0.22 37.03 39.53
C VAL A 344 -0.01 35.71 40.27
N ARG A 345 -0.89 35.69 41.27
CA ARG A 345 -1.21 34.47 42.05
C ARG A 345 -1.77 33.36 41.16
N LYS A 346 -2.70 33.69 40.26
CA LYS A 346 -3.31 32.70 39.36
C LYS A 346 -2.26 32.05 38.45
N ALA A 347 -1.35 32.84 37.89
CA ALA A 347 -0.27 32.33 37.06
C ALA A 347 0.68 31.40 37.85
N GLN A 348 0.97 31.73 39.11
CA GLN A 348 1.76 30.86 39.99
C GLN A 348 1.06 29.52 40.27
N GLU A 349 -0.24 29.55 40.55
CA GLU A 349 -1.06 28.35 40.75
C GLU A 349 -1.07 27.46 39.49
N GLU A 350 -1.21 28.07 38.30
CA GLU A 350 -1.16 27.34 37.03
C GLU A 350 0.19 26.66 36.80
N ILE A 351 1.31 27.35 37.03
CA ILE A 351 2.66 26.75 36.91
C ILE A 351 2.81 25.58 37.88
N ASN A 352 2.36 25.72 39.13
CA ASN A 352 2.41 24.65 40.12
C ASN A 352 1.60 23.43 39.68
N ASN A 353 0.39 23.65 39.16
CA ASN A 353 -0.48 22.57 38.68
C ASN A 353 0.14 21.83 37.49
N ILE A 354 0.73 22.56 36.54
CA ILE A 354 1.38 21.96 35.37
C ILE A 354 2.61 21.15 35.79
N ILE A 355 3.42 21.68 36.69
CA ILE A 355 4.62 20.99 37.19
C ILE A 355 4.22 19.73 37.97
N HIS A 356 3.22 19.83 38.85
CA HIS A 356 2.68 18.67 39.54
C HIS A 356 2.20 17.60 38.55
N HIS A 357 1.51 18.00 37.48
CA HIS A 357 1.10 17.07 36.42
C HIS A 357 2.29 16.39 35.74
N ILE A 358 3.30 17.17 35.30
CA ILE A 358 4.53 16.62 34.68
C ILE A 358 5.22 15.62 35.62
N LEU A 359 5.32 15.95 36.91
CA LEU A 359 5.98 15.10 37.90
C LEU A 359 5.19 13.83 38.22
N SER A 360 3.86 13.89 38.12
CA SER A 360 2.95 12.76 38.35
C SER A 360 2.93 11.74 37.21
N GLU A 361 3.26 12.17 35.99
CA GLU A 361 3.36 11.31 34.81
C GLU A 361 4.76 10.65 34.70
N GLY A 362 4.98 9.90 33.61
CA GLY A 362 6.26 9.24 33.32
C GLY A 362 7.44 10.21 33.14
N THR A 363 8.67 9.69 33.20
CA THR A 363 9.89 10.52 33.04
C THR A 363 10.04 11.13 31.65
N ILE A 364 9.34 10.59 30.63
CA ILE A 364 9.33 11.08 29.24
C ILE A 364 8.78 12.50 29.14
N MET A 365 7.65 12.80 29.80
CA MET A 365 7.03 14.12 29.73
C MET A 365 7.96 15.20 30.30
N ALA A 366 8.57 14.93 31.45
CA ALA A 366 9.57 15.82 32.04
C ALA A 366 10.80 15.97 31.14
N TYR A 367 11.25 14.86 30.52
CA TYR A 367 12.38 14.86 29.61
C TYR A 367 12.15 15.79 28.41
N GLU A 368 11.01 15.65 27.74
CA GLU A 368 10.67 16.46 26.57
C GLU A 368 10.40 17.92 26.92
N ALA A 369 9.67 18.20 28.01
CA ALA A 369 9.39 19.56 28.46
C ALA A 369 10.68 20.33 28.77
N TYR A 370 11.59 19.70 29.53
CA TYR A 370 12.88 20.31 29.88
C TYR A 370 13.78 20.49 28.66
N ASN A 371 13.86 19.49 27.77
CA ASN A 371 14.63 19.62 26.53
C ASN A 371 14.09 20.71 25.60
N TYR A 372 12.77 20.83 25.52
CA TYR A 372 12.13 21.89 24.73
C TYR A 372 12.50 23.27 25.28
N MET A 373 12.46 23.44 26.60
CA MET A 373 12.93 24.67 27.24
C MET A 373 14.40 24.96 26.93
N LEU A 374 15.30 23.98 27.07
CA LEU A 374 16.74 24.14 26.77
C LEU A 374 16.99 24.57 25.32
N ARG A 375 16.28 23.96 24.35
CA ARG A 375 16.40 24.32 22.93
C ARG A 375 16.00 25.77 22.65
N ASN A 376 15.17 26.34 23.52
CA ASN A 376 14.66 27.70 23.39
C ASN A 376 15.43 28.74 24.23
N ASP A 377 16.52 28.37 24.91
CA ASP A 377 17.34 29.31 25.73
C ASP A 377 17.91 30.48 24.92
N ASN A 378 18.06 30.35 23.59
CA ASN A 378 18.59 31.39 22.70
C ASN A 378 17.54 31.95 21.72
N THR A 379 16.26 31.84 22.06
CA THR A 379 15.14 32.29 21.22
C THR A 379 14.40 33.46 21.87
N SER A 380 13.26 33.86 21.29
CA SER A 380 12.32 34.81 21.92
C SER A 380 11.80 34.34 23.29
N PHE A 381 11.95 33.06 23.64
CA PHE A 381 11.57 32.53 24.95
C PHE A 381 12.67 32.60 26.02
N SER A 382 13.88 33.09 25.68
CA SER A 382 15.01 33.18 26.60
C SER A 382 14.69 33.92 27.90
N GLU A 383 13.97 35.04 27.81
CA GLU A 383 13.52 35.81 28.98
C GLU A 383 12.61 34.98 29.90
N PHE A 384 11.68 34.21 29.35
CA PHE A 384 10.78 33.36 30.13
C PHE A 384 11.53 32.17 30.75
N ASN A 385 12.53 31.62 30.06
CA ASN A 385 13.41 30.60 30.65
C ASN A 385 14.19 31.16 31.85
N GLN A 386 14.73 32.37 31.74
CA GLN A 386 15.40 33.03 32.85
C GLN A 386 14.43 33.27 34.01
N MET A 387 13.24 33.79 33.72
CA MET A 387 12.18 34.01 34.71
C MET A 387 11.80 32.72 35.43
N PHE A 388 11.64 31.61 34.70
CA PHE A 388 11.34 30.31 35.29
C PHE A 388 12.45 29.83 36.24
N ARG A 389 13.73 30.03 35.87
CA ARG A 389 14.87 29.67 36.71
C ARG A 389 14.99 30.52 37.97
N THR A 390 14.62 31.81 37.91
CA THR A 390 14.82 32.75 39.02
C THR A 390 13.61 32.86 39.93
N GLU A 391 12.42 33.05 39.37
CA GLU A 391 11.18 33.32 40.12
C GLU A 391 10.44 32.03 40.49
N PHE A 392 10.69 30.93 39.77
CA PHE A 392 10.06 29.61 39.96
C PHE A 392 11.11 28.52 40.22
N LYS A 393 12.13 28.86 41.02
CA LYS A 393 13.31 28.02 41.25
C LYS A 393 12.98 26.60 41.74
N GLU A 394 12.01 26.47 42.64
CA GLU A 394 11.60 25.16 43.17
C GLU A 394 11.02 24.26 42.08
N GLN A 395 10.12 24.82 41.28
CA GLN A 395 9.46 24.15 40.16
C GLN A 395 10.47 23.77 39.07
N PHE A 396 11.38 24.69 38.75
CA PHE A 396 12.46 24.47 37.81
C PHE A 396 13.39 23.32 38.25
N GLU A 397 13.85 23.31 39.50
CA GLU A 397 14.71 22.23 40.00
C GLU A 397 13.96 20.90 40.08
N ALA A 398 12.66 20.90 40.43
CA ALA A 398 11.85 19.67 40.42
C ALA A 398 11.74 19.08 39.00
N LEU A 399 11.46 19.91 37.99
CA LEU A 399 11.42 19.48 36.59
C LEU A 399 12.77 18.93 36.13
N LYS A 400 13.87 19.63 36.46
CA LYS A 400 15.24 19.22 36.14
C LYS A 400 15.62 17.89 36.79
N MET A 401 15.27 17.69 38.06
CA MET A 401 15.53 16.43 38.76
C MET A 401 14.80 15.26 38.10
N LYS A 402 13.53 15.44 37.70
CA LYS A 402 12.76 14.43 36.97
C LYS A 402 13.32 14.17 35.57
N TYR A 403 13.80 15.20 34.87
CA TYR A 403 14.52 15.08 33.60
C TYR A 403 15.78 14.20 33.74
N LEU A 404 16.58 14.42 34.79
CA LEU A 404 17.82 13.65 35.02
C LEU A 404 17.55 12.16 35.27
N GLN A 405 16.41 11.81 35.85
CA GLN A 405 16.00 10.41 36.05
C GLN A 405 15.72 9.67 34.73
N HIS A 406 15.46 10.38 33.62
CA HIS A 406 15.25 9.77 32.31
C HIS A 406 16.56 9.47 31.57
N LEU A 407 17.65 10.17 31.90
CA LEU A 407 18.93 9.94 31.26
C LEU A 407 19.47 8.57 31.68
N PRO A 408 19.97 7.74 30.75
CA PRO A 408 20.65 6.52 31.14
C PRO A 408 21.80 6.89 32.06
N GLU A 409 21.91 6.23 33.22
CA GLU A 409 23.07 6.37 34.09
C GLU A 409 24.31 6.16 33.22
N SER A 410 25.14 7.18 33.10
CA SER A 410 26.39 7.11 32.34
C SER A 410 27.23 5.99 32.94
N SER A 411 27.29 4.85 32.25
CA SER A 411 28.20 3.74 32.53
C SER A 411 29.64 4.14 32.27
#